data_AF-A0A1Y3APX8-F1
#
_entry.id   AF-A0A1Y3APX8-F1
#
_cell.length_a   1.000
_cell.length_b   1.000
_cell.length_c   1.000
_cell.angle_alpha   90.00
_cell.angle_beta   90.00
_cell.angle_gamma   90.00
#
_symmetry.space_group_name_H-M   'P 1'
#
loop_
_entity.id
_entity.type
_entity.pdbx_description
1 polymer ?
#
loop_
_entity_poly.entity_id
_entity_poly.type
_entity_poly.pdbx_seq_one_letter_code
_entity_poly.pdbx_strand_id
1 'polypeptide(L)'
;IDALVIKGTQLCRLIKHRRTYQPNVEIPSQLYENVEDVYRTLSLLVDNIYSDSKTLPFIQKHLLLHGHYARFIKIVLKQLDDLVGSSSVNNSGGCSNDEDPFWTNKIDTEHRIIRALEQLGWHHLSCHLQRQIHVKFPNSYRKF
;
A
#
# COMPACT_ATOMS: atom_id res chain seq x y z
N ILE A 1 -18.76 -1.54 -4.86
CA ILE A 1 -17.35 -1.88 -4.57
C ILE A 1 -16.59 -0.63 -4.12
N ASP A 2 -16.55 0.42 -4.93
CA ASP A 2 -15.79 1.65 -4.62
C ASP A 2 -16.15 2.30 -3.27
N ALA A 3 -17.44 2.38 -2.94
CA ALA A 3 -17.88 2.91 -1.64
C ALA A 3 -17.33 2.12 -0.44
N LEU A 4 -17.23 0.79 -0.56
CA LEU A 4 -16.67 -0.08 0.48
C LEU A 4 -15.16 0.11 0.59
N VAL A 5 -14.45 0.21 -0.54
CA VAL A 5 -13.01 0.47 -0.59
C VAL A 5 -12.68 1.81 0.07
N ILE A 6 -13.43 2.86 -0.25
CA ILE A 6 -13.26 4.19 0.33
C ILE A 6 -13.51 4.11 1.85
N LYS A 7 -14.64 3.53 2.28
CA LYS A 7 -14.97 3.35 3.70
C LYS A 7 -13.86 2.62 4.45
N GLY A 8 -13.45 1.45 3.98
CA GLY A 8 -12.40 0.65 4.61
C GLY A 8 -11.05 1.37 4.66
N THR A 9 -10.71 2.10 3.60
CA THR A 9 -9.50 2.91 3.54
C THR A 9 -9.49 4.02 4.59
N GLN A 10 -10.59 4.75 4.73
CA GLN A 10 -10.69 5.82 5.72
C GLN A 10 -10.69 5.27 7.15
N LEU A 11 -11.31 4.11 7.40
CA LEU A 11 -11.24 3.44 8.71
C LEU A 11 -9.80 3.08 9.08
N CYS A 12 -9.04 2.49 8.15
CA CYS A 12 -7.62 2.19 8.37
C CYS A 12 -6.80 3.46 8.68
N ARG A 13 -7.09 4.58 7.98
CA ARG A 13 -6.45 5.87 8.23
C ARG A 13 -6.77 6.41 9.62
N LEU A 14 -8.03 6.35 10.02
CA LEU A 14 -8.49 6.81 11.33
C LEU A 14 -7.81 6.03 12.46
N ILE A 15 -7.74 4.70 12.34
CA ILE A 15 -7.07 3.85 13.32
C ILE A 15 -5.58 4.22 13.42
N LYS A 16 -4.90 4.36 12.28
CA LYS A 16 -3.49 4.79 12.26
C LYS A 16 -3.30 6.17 12.90
N HIS A 17 -4.14 7.13 12.56
CA HIS A 17 -4.06 8.49 13.11
C HIS A 17 -4.22 8.49 14.63
N ARG A 18 -5.20 7.75 15.16
CA ARG A 18 -5.39 7.62 16.61
C ARG A 18 -4.18 7.00 17.30
N ARG A 19 -3.60 5.93 16.73
CA ARG A 19 -2.36 5.32 17.25
C ARG A 19 -1.20 6.31 17.35
N THR A 20 -1.06 7.21 16.36
CA THR A 20 0.05 8.17 16.32
C THR A 20 -0.13 9.35 17.28
N TYR A 21 -1.33 9.95 17.34
CA TYR A 21 -1.55 11.21 18.06
C TYR A 21 -2.19 11.05 19.44
N GLN A 22 -2.82 9.90 19.72
CA GLN A 22 -3.53 9.63 20.98
C GLN A 22 -3.17 8.24 21.52
N PRO A 23 -1.90 7.98 21.88
CA PRO A 23 -1.45 6.65 22.32
C PRO A 23 -2.12 6.17 23.62
N ASN A 24 -2.60 7.10 24.44
CA ASN A 24 -3.24 6.80 25.73
C ASN A 24 -4.74 6.48 25.62
N VAL A 25 -5.34 6.61 24.43
CA VAL A 25 -6.75 6.34 24.21
C VAL A 25 -6.90 4.97 23.58
N GLU A 26 -7.58 4.07 24.29
CA GLU A 26 -7.90 2.75 23.75
C GLU A 26 -8.76 2.87 22.49
N ILE A 27 -8.36 2.16 21.44
CA ILE A 27 -9.05 2.17 20.17
C ILE A 27 -10.25 1.23 20.31
N PRO A 28 -11.49 1.69 20.06
CA PRO A 28 -12.67 0.84 20.17
C PRO A 28 -12.53 -0.42 19.30
N SER A 29 -12.77 -1.59 19.88
CA SER A 29 -12.76 -2.89 19.18
C SER A 29 -13.67 -2.87 17.95
N GLN A 30 -14.80 -2.17 18.04
CA GLN A 30 -15.76 -1.96 16.96
C GLN A 30 -15.12 -1.42 15.67
N LEU A 31 -14.07 -0.61 15.76
CA LEU A 31 -13.41 -0.09 14.56
C LEU A 31 -12.66 -1.18 13.78
N TYR A 32 -12.07 -2.14 14.49
CA TYR A 32 -11.42 -3.28 13.85
C TYR A 32 -12.45 -4.25 13.26
N GLU A 33 -13.55 -4.49 13.97
CA GLU A 33 -14.67 -5.29 13.46
C GLU A 33 -15.25 -4.68 12.18
N ASN A 34 -15.47 -3.37 12.17
CA ASN A 34 -15.97 -2.67 10.98
C ASN A 34 -15.01 -2.78 9.78
N VAL A 35 -13.68 -2.84 10.02
CA VAL A 35 -12.68 -3.05 8.96
C VAL A 35 -12.75 -4.48 8.43
N GLU A 36 -12.87 -5.46 9.32
CA GLU A 36 -13.03 -6.88 8.98
C GLU A 36 -14.33 -7.12 8.21
N ASP A 37 -15.43 -6.48 8.60
CA ASP A 37 -16.71 -6.57 7.88
C ASP A 37 -16.61 -6.02 6.46
N VAL A 38 -15.90 -4.90 6.27
CA VAL A 38 -15.62 -4.37 4.93
C VAL A 38 -14.78 -5.36 4.12
N TYR A 39 -13.76 -5.96 4.72
CA TYR A 39 -12.93 -6.97 4.07
C TYR A 39 -13.76 -8.21 3.67
N ARG A 40 -14.56 -8.76 4.58
CA ARG A 40 -15.45 -9.90 4.32
C ARG A 40 -16.45 -9.60 3.21
N THR A 41 -17.08 -8.43 3.26
CA THR A 41 -18.05 -8.01 2.24
C THR A 41 -17.37 -7.88 0.87
N LEU A 42 -16.19 -7.27 0.81
CA LEU A 42 -15.41 -7.17 -0.44
C LEU A 42 -14.98 -8.54 -0.96
N SER A 43 -14.64 -9.47 -0.07
CA SER A 43 -14.27 -10.85 -0.43
C SER A 43 -15.41 -11.65 -1.03
N LEU A 44 -16.66 -11.32 -0.72
CA LEU A 44 -17.84 -11.95 -1.32
C LEU A 44 -18.20 -11.33 -2.67
N LEU A 45 -17.83 -10.07 -2.89
CA LEU A 45 -18.18 -9.32 -4.11
C LEU A 45 -17.13 -9.41 -5.21
N VAL A 46 -15.89 -9.78 -4.89
CA VAL A 46 -14.77 -9.82 -5.82
C VAL A 46 -14.04 -11.16 -5.70
N ASP A 47 -14.01 -11.93 -6.78
CA ASP A 47 -13.41 -13.27 -6.82
C ASP A 47 -11.92 -13.28 -6.43
N ASN A 48 -11.19 -12.22 -6.79
CA ASN A 48 -9.79 -12.04 -6.42
C ASN A 48 -9.45 -10.60 -6.03
N ILE A 49 -9.67 -10.31 -4.74
CA ILE A 49 -9.38 -9.01 -4.11
C ILE A 49 -7.88 -8.62 -4.18
N TYR A 50 -6.98 -9.58 -4.45
CA TYR A 50 -5.54 -9.32 -4.51
C TYR A 50 -5.05 -8.91 -5.90
N SER A 51 -5.86 -9.10 -6.94
CA SER A 51 -5.53 -8.69 -8.31
C SER A 51 -6.32 -7.47 -8.79
N ASP A 52 -7.48 -7.21 -8.20
CA ASP A 52 -8.33 -6.10 -8.65
C ASP A 52 -7.75 -4.73 -8.26
N SER A 53 -7.41 -3.93 -9.27
CA SER A 53 -6.79 -2.61 -9.11
C SER A 53 -7.61 -1.67 -8.22
N LYS A 54 -8.94 -1.83 -8.20
CA LYS A 54 -9.84 -0.99 -7.39
C LYS A 54 -9.77 -1.30 -5.91
N THR A 55 -9.55 -2.56 -5.53
CA THR A 55 -9.57 -2.99 -4.11
C THR A 55 -8.19 -2.95 -3.45
N LEU A 56 -7.13 -2.97 -4.26
CA LEU A 56 -5.74 -2.92 -3.82
C LEU A 56 -5.40 -1.82 -2.79
N PRO A 57 -5.86 -0.56 -2.95
CA PRO A 57 -5.53 0.51 -2.00
C PRO A 57 -6.03 0.23 -0.58
N PHE A 58 -7.19 -0.42 -0.46
CA PHE A 58 -7.75 -0.85 0.82
C PHE A 58 -6.99 -2.07 1.35
N ILE A 59 -6.79 -3.09 0.52
CA ILE A 59 -6.16 -4.35 0.93
C ILE A 59 -4.74 -4.14 1.45
N GLN A 60 -3.95 -3.28 0.80
CA GLN A 60 -2.62 -2.94 1.29
C GLN A 60 -2.67 -2.33 2.70
N LYS A 61 -3.62 -1.43 2.96
CA LYS A 61 -3.79 -0.78 4.26
C LYS A 61 -4.30 -1.76 5.31
N HIS A 62 -5.22 -2.65 4.95
CA HIS A 62 -5.69 -3.75 5.78
C HIS A 62 -4.51 -4.65 6.21
N LEU A 63 -3.70 -5.13 5.26
CA LEU A 63 -2.58 -6.01 5.59
C LEU A 63 -1.54 -5.35 6.49
N LEU A 64 -1.26 -4.06 6.28
CA LEU A 64 -0.38 -3.30 7.17
C LEU A 64 -0.97 -3.12 8.57
N LEU A 65 -2.30 -2.93 8.68
CA LEU A 65 -2.98 -2.79 9.97
C LEU A 65 -2.89 -4.07 10.81
N HIS A 66 -3.02 -5.24 10.16
CA HIS A 66 -2.96 -6.56 10.78
C HIS A 66 -1.55 -7.14 10.91
N GLY A 67 -0.51 -6.44 10.41
CA GLY A 67 0.87 -6.91 10.47
C GLY A 67 1.20 -8.05 9.50
N HIS A 68 0.40 -8.25 8.46
CA HIS A 68 0.65 -9.25 7.41
C HIS A 68 1.65 -8.74 6.37
N TYR A 69 2.87 -8.40 6.80
CA TYR A 69 3.89 -7.75 5.99
C TYR A 69 4.34 -8.57 4.77
N ALA A 70 4.45 -9.89 4.90
CA ALA A 70 4.83 -10.75 3.77
C ALA A 70 3.79 -10.73 2.64
N ARG A 71 2.49 -10.74 3.00
CA ARG A 71 1.40 -10.65 2.02
C ARG A 71 1.36 -9.29 1.36
N PHE A 72 1.61 -8.23 2.14
CA PHE A 72 1.76 -6.87 1.63
C PHE A 72 2.88 -6.79 0.58
N ILE A 73 4.08 -7.29 0.89
CA ILE A 73 5.22 -7.28 -0.02
C ILE A 73 4.88 -8.03 -1.33
N LYS A 74 4.30 -9.23 -1.23
CA LYS A 74 3.90 -10.02 -2.40
C LYS A 74 2.98 -9.25 -3.36
N ILE A 75 1.99 -8.55 -2.83
CA ILE A 75 1.03 -7.79 -3.64
C ILE A 75 1.72 -6.61 -4.30
N VAL A 76 2.53 -5.86 -3.55
CA VAL A 76 3.24 -4.69 -4.07
C VAL A 76 4.24 -5.07 -5.16
N LEU A 77 4.99 -6.16 -4.98
CA LEU A 77 5.91 -6.65 -6.02
C LEU A 77 5.17 -7.03 -7.30
N LYS A 78 4.04 -7.74 -7.19
CA LYS A 78 3.21 -8.08 -8.35
C LYS A 78 2.73 -6.84 -9.10
N GLN A 79 2.31 -5.80 -8.39
CA GLN A 79 1.90 -4.53 -9.02
C GLN A 79 3.05 -3.84 -9.77
N LEU A 80 4.27 -3.92 -9.24
CA LEU A 80 5.45 -3.37 -9.91
C LEU A 80 5.74 -4.11 -11.21
N ASP A 81 5.63 -5.44 -11.22
CA ASP A 81 5.82 -6.27 -12.41
C ASP A 81 4.76 -5.97 -13.49
N ASP A 82 3.49 -5.86 -13.09
CA ASP A 82 2.37 -5.54 -14.00
C ASP A 82 2.55 -4.15 -14.65
N LEU A 83 3.15 -3.19 -13.93
CA LEU A 83 3.46 -1.84 -14.44
C LEU A 83 4.63 -1.85 -15.43
N VAL A 84 5.64 -2.72 -15.22
CA VAL A 84 6.81 -2.83 -16.10
C VAL A 84 6.47 -3.56 -17.40
N GLY A 85 5.54 -4.53 -17.37
CA GLY A 85 5.05 -5.22 -18.57
C GLY A 85 4.12 -4.37 -19.45
N SER A 86 3.53 -3.31 -18.89
CA SER A 86 2.60 -2.41 -19.59
C SER A 86 3.31 -1.17 -20.12
N SER A 87 4.16 -1.33 -21.13
CA SER A 87 4.72 -0.20 -21.90
C SER A 87 3.66 0.41 -22.85
N SER A 88 2.57 0.93 -22.30
CA SER A 88 1.62 1.77 -23.03
C SER A 88 1.75 3.19 -22.52
N VAL A 89 2.12 4.08 -23.45
CA VAL A 89 2.13 5.52 -23.26
C VAL A 89 0.70 5.98 -22.99
N ASN A 90 0.36 6.25 -21.73
CA ASN A 90 -0.89 6.92 -21.40
C ASN A 90 -0.62 8.42 -21.22
N ASN A 91 -0.56 9.12 -22.36
CA ASN A 91 -0.93 10.53 -22.42
C ASN A 91 -2.47 10.59 -22.36
N SER A 92 -3.03 10.55 -21.16
CA SER A 92 -4.45 10.79 -20.94
C SER A 92 -4.60 11.83 -19.84
N GLY A 93 -4.81 13.08 -20.27
CA GLY A 93 -5.35 14.14 -19.43
C GLY A 93 -6.71 13.72 -18.92
N GLY A 94 -6.75 13.17 -17.72
CA GLY A 94 -7.96 12.82 -17.00
C GLY A 94 -7.82 13.34 -15.58
N CYS A 95 -8.75 14.21 -15.18
CA CYS A 95 -8.91 14.72 -13.83
C CYS A 95 -9.09 13.54 -12.85
N SER A 96 -7.98 12.97 -12.43
CA SER A 96 -7.92 11.93 -11.42
C SER A 96 -7.55 12.64 -10.13
N ASN A 97 -8.25 12.33 -9.05
CA ASN A 97 -7.97 12.90 -7.74
C ASN A 97 -6.55 12.50 -7.31
N ASP A 98 -5.56 13.34 -7.63
CA ASP A 98 -4.13 13.23 -7.32
C ASP A 98 -3.82 13.41 -5.81
N GLU A 99 -4.84 13.35 -4.96
CA GLU A 99 -4.77 13.56 -3.51
C GLU A 99 -5.03 12.26 -2.76
N ASP A 100 -4.34 11.17 -3.13
CA ASP A 100 -4.17 10.03 -2.23
C ASP A 100 -2.67 9.88 -1.89
N PRO A 101 -2.18 10.49 -0.78
CA PRO A 101 -0.75 10.67 -0.45
C PRO A 101 0.04 9.39 -0.15
N PHE A 102 -0.46 8.23 -0.54
CA PHE A 102 0.07 6.93 -0.12
C PHE A 102 0.78 6.15 -1.22
N TRP A 103 0.59 6.42 -2.51
CA TRP A 103 1.03 5.50 -3.57
C TRP A 103 1.54 6.15 -4.87
N THR A 104 1.81 7.46 -4.89
CA THR A 104 2.12 8.19 -6.13
C THR A 104 3.58 8.06 -6.59
N ASN A 105 4.51 7.79 -5.67
CA ASN A 105 5.94 7.75 -5.98
C ASN A 105 6.51 6.32 -5.90
N LYS A 106 7.14 5.86 -6.99
CA LYS A 106 7.84 4.56 -7.04
C LYS A 106 8.89 4.42 -5.93
N ILE A 107 9.58 5.52 -5.59
CA ILE A 107 10.54 5.57 -4.49
C ILE A 107 9.88 5.38 -3.12
N ASP A 108 8.67 5.91 -2.91
CA ASP A 108 7.93 5.74 -1.65
C ASP A 108 7.43 4.31 -1.48
N THR A 109 7.07 3.65 -2.59
CA THR A 109 6.73 2.22 -2.61
C THR A 109 7.93 1.37 -2.18
N GLU A 110 9.13 1.62 -2.71
CA GLU A 110 10.37 0.93 -2.32
C GLU A 110 10.69 1.15 -0.83
N HIS A 111 10.58 2.38 -0.31
CA HIS A 111 10.75 2.65 1.12
C HIS A 111 9.76 1.87 2.00
N ARG A 112 8.53 1.64 1.54
CA ARG A 112 7.52 0.86 2.27
C ARG A 112 7.82 -0.63 2.27
N ILE A 113 8.33 -1.17 1.16
CA ILE A 113 8.80 -2.56 1.08
C ILE A 113 9.95 -2.76 2.08
N ILE A 114 10.92 -1.84 2.11
CA ILE A 114 12.05 -1.87 3.07
C ILE A 114 11.54 -1.93 4.51
N ARG A 115 10.62 -1.03 4.90
CA ARG A 115 10.01 -1.06 6.24
C ARG A 115 9.30 -2.37 6.53
N ALA A 116 8.55 -2.91 5.56
CA ALA A 116 7.87 -4.20 5.74
C ALA A 116 8.87 -5.36 5.92
N LEU A 117 10.00 -5.35 5.22
CA LEU A 117 11.08 -6.34 5.37
C LEU A 117 11.77 -6.23 6.74
N GLU A 118 11.97 -5.02 7.25
CA GLU A 118 12.48 -4.78 8.60
C GLU A 118 11.55 -5.34 9.67
N GLN A 119 10.23 -5.15 9.52
CA GLN A 119 9.24 -5.72 10.45
C GLN A 119 9.24 -7.26 10.45
N LEU A 120 9.63 -7.90 9.34
CA LEU A 120 9.81 -9.35 9.25
C LEU A 120 11.17 -9.83 9.77
N GLY A 121 12.09 -8.92 10.12
CA GLY A 121 13.46 -9.23 10.52
C GLY A 121 14.38 -9.59 9.35
N TRP A 122 13.98 -9.36 8.10
CA TRP A 122 14.77 -9.66 6.89
C TRP A 122 15.74 -8.52 6.56
N HIS A 123 16.60 -8.18 7.52
CA HIS A 123 17.52 -7.04 7.47
C HIS A 123 18.46 -7.07 6.26
N HIS A 124 18.90 -8.26 5.84
CA HIS A 124 19.76 -8.40 4.67
C HIS A 124 19.09 -7.91 3.38
N LEU A 125 17.78 -8.17 3.22
CA LEU A 125 17.01 -7.69 2.07
C LEU A 125 16.70 -6.20 2.18
N SER A 126 16.34 -5.71 3.37
CA SER A 126 16.08 -4.29 3.57
C SER A 126 17.32 -3.45 3.28
N CYS A 127 18.49 -3.84 3.80
CA CYS A 127 19.77 -3.19 3.53
C CYS A 127 20.15 -3.27 2.04
N HIS A 128 19.90 -4.40 1.37
CA HIS A 128 20.18 -4.55 -0.05
C HIS A 128 19.32 -3.58 -0.88
N LEU A 129 18.02 -3.54 -0.65
CA LEU A 129 17.11 -2.63 -1.35
C LEU A 129 17.44 -1.17 -1.07
N GLN A 130 17.77 -0.82 0.17
CA GLN A 130 18.16 0.54 0.53
C GLN A 130 19.38 1.02 -0.26
N ARG A 131 20.37 0.15 -0.47
CA ARG A 131 21.53 0.44 -1.32
C ARG A 131 21.16 0.60 -2.79
N GLN A 132 20.07 0.01 -3.28
CA GLN A 132 19.66 0.15 -4.68
C GLN A 132 18.92 1.46 -4.97
N ILE A 133 18.31 2.10 -3.96
CA ILE A 133 17.44 3.28 -4.16
C ILE A 133 18.14 4.38 -4.97
N HIS A 134 19.34 4.78 -4.55
CA HIS A 134 20.07 5.88 -5.19
C HIS A 134 20.51 5.59 -6.63
N VAL A 135 20.65 4.29 -6.97
CA VAL A 135 21.01 3.85 -8.32
C VAL A 135 19.76 3.80 -9.21
N LYS A 136 18.64 3.29 -8.68
CA LYS A 136 17.35 3.21 -9.40
C LYS A 136 16.71 4.59 -9.60
N PHE A 137 16.87 5.50 -8.63
CA PHE A 137 16.26 6.82 -8.62
C PHE A 137 17.33 7.90 -8.41
N PRO A 138 18.19 8.16 -9.41
CA PRO A 138 19.20 9.21 -9.32
C PRO A 138 18.57 10.60 -9.41
N ASN A 139 19.15 11.58 -8.70
CA ASN A 139 18.68 12.98 -8.71
C ASN A 139 18.80 13.66 -10.09
N SER A 140 19.72 13.18 -10.92
CA SER A 140 19.97 13.70 -12.26
C SER A 140 20.49 12.61 -13.17
N TYR A 141 20.35 12.80 -14.48
CA TYR A 141 20.97 11.91 -15.46
C TYR A 141 22.49 11.85 -15.29
N ARG A 142 23.06 10.69 -15.62
CA ARG A 142 24.51 10.52 -15.70
C ARG A 142 25.05 11.47 -16.78
N LYS A 143 26.08 12.24 -16.44
CA LYS A 143 26.76 13.12 -17.42
C LYS A 143 27.38 12.27 -18.53
N PHE A 144 27.32 12.81 -19.75
CA PHE A 144 28.01 12.27 -20.92
C PHE A 144 29.51 12.55 -20.83
#